data_AF-A0A970LL96-F1
#
_entry.id   AF-A0A970LL96-F1
#
_cell.length_a   1.000
_cell.length_b   1.000
_cell.length_c   1.000
_cell.angle_alpha   90.00
_cell.angle_beta   90.00
_cell.angle_gamma   90.00
#
_symmetry.space_group_name_H-M   'P 1'
#
loop_
_entity.id
_entity.type
_entity.pdbx_description
1 polymer ?
#
loop_
_entity_poly.entity_id
_entity_poly.type
_entity_poly.pdbx_seq_one_letter_code
_entity_poly.pdbx_strand_id
1 'polypeptide(L)'
;YFDKPIEGLLQIAQRRPHNTRKLRKIETESIQFNKKFRVYTNNQEMAFYLITPLMLERLMLFEKANRGKICLGFIKNQLHVGVNDAKDYLELKFKKPINREDLQYLIDDFELISNIIDEFRLYTPKFMKRKGEA
;
A
#
# COMPACT_ATOMS: atom_id res chain seq x y z
N TYR A 1 5.29 7.56 10.60
CA TYR A 1 4.00 8.28 10.61
C TYR A 1 4.09 9.40 9.61
N PHE A 2 3.00 9.74 8.91
CA PHE A 2 3.01 10.90 8.03
C PHE A 2 3.03 12.18 8.85
N ASP A 3 3.73 13.21 8.40
CA ASP A 3 3.83 14.47 9.15
C ASP A 3 2.52 15.26 9.11
N LYS A 4 1.73 15.07 8.05
CA LYS A 4 0.38 15.59 7.92
C LYS A 4 -0.62 14.54 8.40
N PRO A 5 -1.49 14.87 9.38
CA PRO A 5 -2.44 13.91 9.91
C PRO A 5 -3.45 13.51 8.83
N ILE A 6 -3.48 12.21 8.53
CA ILE A 6 -4.54 11.60 7.71
C ILE A 6 -5.63 11.09 8.66
N GLU A 7 -6.74 11.81 8.70
CA GLU A 7 -7.90 11.45 9.51
C GLU A 7 -8.87 10.56 8.73
N GLY A 8 -9.25 9.44 9.37
CA GLY A 8 -10.15 8.45 8.81
C GLY A 8 -9.47 7.10 8.57
N LEU A 9 -10.25 6.18 8.01
CA LEU A 9 -9.86 4.83 7.67
C LEU A 9 -10.17 4.60 6.20
N LEU A 10 -9.15 4.28 5.43
CA LEU A 10 -9.27 3.85 4.04
C LEU A 10 -8.70 2.44 3.93
N GLN A 11 -9.44 1.55 3.26
CA GLN A 11 -9.02 0.18 2.98
C GLN A 11 -9.25 -0.13 1.49
N ILE A 12 -8.21 -0.65 0.83
CA ILE A 12 -8.22 -1.04 -0.57
C ILE A 12 -7.72 -2.47 -0.66
N ALA A 13 -8.50 -3.38 -1.24
CA ALA A 13 -8.09 -4.77 -1.39
C ALA A 13 -8.83 -5.46 -2.55
N GLN A 14 -8.20 -6.48 -3.13
CA GLN A 14 -8.84 -7.29 -4.19
C GLN A 14 -10.02 -8.13 -3.69
N ARG A 15 -10.10 -8.36 -2.38
CA ARG A 15 -11.26 -8.97 -1.70
C ARG A 15 -11.87 -7.97 -0.73
N ARG A 16 -13.06 -8.28 -0.20
CA ARG A 16 -13.66 -7.44 0.85
C ARG A 16 -12.71 -7.38 2.06
N PRO A 17 -12.26 -6.20 2.48
CA PRO A 17 -11.45 -6.06 3.68
C PRO A 17 -12.21 -6.50 4.94
N HIS A 18 -11.47 -6.86 5.97
CA HIS A 18 -12.04 -7.18 7.28
C HIS A 18 -12.59 -5.91 7.98
N ASN A 19 -13.57 -6.08 8.87
CA ASN A 19 -14.16 -4.98 9.66
C ASN A 19 -14.72 -3.79 8.86
N THR A 20 -15.34 -4.06 7.71
CA THR A 20 -15.96 -3.03 6.85
C THR A 20 -17.36 -2.58 7.30
N ARG A 21 -17.88 -3.04 8.45
CA ARG A 21 -19.26 -2.76 8.91
C ARG A 21 -19.57 -1.27 9.07
N LYS A 22 -18.58 -0.48 9.48
CA LYS A 22 -18.70 0.99 9.64
C LYS A 22 -18.14 1.78 8.44
N LEU A 23 -17.79 1.09 7.35
CA LEU A 23 -17.20 1.69 6.16
C LEU A 23 -18.17 1.64 5.00
N ARG A 24 -18.11 2.66 4.14
CA ARG A 24 -18.85 2.71 2.89
C ARG A 24 -17.93 2.23 1.76
N LYS A 25 -18.46 1.37 0.90
CA LYS A 25 -17.79 1.06 -0.37
C LYS A 25 -17.91 2.27 -1.28
N ILE A 26 -16.81 2.67 -1.91
CA ILE A 26 -16.80 3.70 -2.94
C ILE A 26 -16.23 3.14 -4.24
N GLU A 27 -16.56 3.77 -5.35
CA GLU A 27 -16.02 3.51 -6.67
C GLU A 27 -15.10 4.68 -7.07
N THR A 28 -14.04 4.37 -7.81
CA THR A 28 -13.13 5.36 -8.38
C THR A 28 -13.54 5.68 -9.82
N GLU A 29 -12.88 6.65 -10.43
CA GLU A 29 -13.04 6.98 -11.86
C GLU A 29 -12.55 5.86 -12.79
N SER A 30 -11.68 4.96 -12.31
CA SER A 30 -11.11 3.88 -13.11
C SER A 30 -11.95 2.60 -13.01
N ILE A 31 -12.69 2.30 -14.08
CA ILE A 31 -13.48 1.06 -14.20
C ILE A 31 -12.58 -0.18 -14.08
N GLN A 32 -11.37 -0.15 -14.65
CA GLN A 32 -10.44 -1.28 -14.58
C GLN A 32 -9.97 -1.53 -13.15
N PHE A 33 -9.67 -0.45 -12.41
CA PHE A 33 -9.31 -0.53 -11.01
C PHE A 33 -10.45 -1.11 -10.18
N ASN A 34 -11.67 -0.59 -10.33
CA ASN A 34 -12.85 -1.01 -9.58
C ASN A 34 -13.22 -2.49 -9.81
N LYS A 35 -12.85 -3.07 -10.96
CA LYS A 35 -12.99 -4.51 -11.23
C LYS A 35 -12.01 -5.36 -10.41
N LYS A 36 -10.81 -4.84 -10.16
CA LYS A 36 -9.74 -5.55 -9.44
C LYS A 36 -9.79 -5.31 -7.94
N PHE A 37 -10.03 -4.07 -7.52
CA PHE A 37 -9.94 -3.62 -6.14
C PHE A 37 -11.29 -3.11 -5.64
N ARG A 38 -11.52 -3.29 -4.34
CA ARG A 38 -12.65 -2.72 -3.62
C ARG A 38 -12.12 -1.68 -2.65
N VAL A 39 -12.72 -0.51 -2.66
CA VAL A 39 -12.37 0.61 -1.79
C VAL A 39 -13.43 0.78 -0.71
N TYR A 40 -13.01 0.82 0.55
CA TYR A 40 -13.87 1.06 1.70
C TYR A 40 -13.32 2.19 2.54
N THR A 41 -14.15 3.14 2.93
CA THR A 41 -13.73 4.27 3.75
C THR A 41 -14.83 4.75 4.71
N ASN A 42 -14.46 5.41 5.81
CA ASN A 42 -15.38 6.21 6.62
C ASN A 42 -15.32 7.71 6.30
N ASN A 43 -14.37 8.13 5.47
CA ASN A 43 -14.19 9.51 5.03
C ASN A 43 -13.91 9.52 3.51
N GLN A 44 -14.91 9.90 2.72
CA GLN A 44 -14.85 9.86 1.26
C GLN A 44 -13.95 10.97 0.69
N GLU A 45 -13.96 12.16 1.30
CA GLU A 45 -13.10 13.28 0.88
C GLU A 45 -11.62 12.91 1.07
N MET A 46 -11.27 12.36 2.24
CA MET A 46 -9.93 11.84 2.48
C MET A 46 -9.56 10.73 1.48
N ALA A 47 -10.50 9.82 1.18
CA ALA A 47 -10.23 8.75 0.23
C ALA A 47 -9.89 9.30 -1.16
N PHE A 48 -10.64 10.26 -1.70
CA PHE A 48 -10.33 10.87 -2.99
C PHE A 48 -9.09 11.77 -2.96
N TYR A 49 -8.79 12.39 -1.82
CA TYR A 49 -7.52 13.07 -1.64
C TYR A 49 -6.34 12.10 -1.75
N LEU A 50 -6.45 10.92 -1.14
CA LEU A 50 -5.39 9.90 -1.15
C LEU A 50 -5.28 9.15 -2.47
N ILE A 51 -6.42 8.72 -3.02
CA ILE A 51 -6.54 7.93 -4.23
C ILE A 51 -6.57 8.86 -5.44
N THR A 52 -5.40 9.34 -5.85
CA THR A 52 -5.26 10.08 -7.09
C THR A 52 -5.25 9.12 -8.29
N PRO A 53 -5.53 9.59 -9.52
CA PRO A 53 -5.41 8.76 -10.73
C PRO A 53 -4.05 8.06 -10.82
N LEU A 54 -2.97 8.78 -10.47
CA LEU A 54 -1.62 8.23 -10.41
C LEU A 54 -1.49 7.09 -9.39
N MET A 55 -2.11 7.20 -8.20
CA MET A 55 -2.11 6.12 -7.20
C MET A 55 -2.84 4.87 -7.70
N LEU A 56 -3.93 5.03 -8.45
CA LEU A 56 -4.66 3.92 -9.07
C LEU A 56 -3.79 3.18 -10.08
N GLU A 57 -3.18 3.92 -11.00
CA GLU A 57 -2.29 3.36 -12.03
C GLU A 57 -1.13 2.60 -11.41
N ARG A 58 -0.47 3.22 -10.42
CA ARG A 58 0.69 2.62 -9.76
C ARG A 58 0.33 1.40 -8.93
N LEU A 59 -0.85 1.40 -8.29
CA LEU A 59 -1.32 0.18 -7.62
C LEU A 59 -1.61 -0.95 -8.61
N MET A 60 -2.12 -0.63 -9.80
CA MET A 60 -2.35 -1.62 -10.86
C MET A 60 -1.03 -2.18 -11.42
N LEU A 61 0.00 -1.34 -11.56
CA LEU A 61 1.35 -1.79 -11.94
C LEU A 61 1.96 -2.69 -10.87
N PHE A 62 1.87 -2.28 -9.60
CA PHE A 62 2.33 -3.06 -8.46
C PHE A 62 1.62 -4.41 -8.36
N GLU A 63 0.31 -4.45 -8.62
CA GLU A 63 -0.46 -5.70 -8.70
C GLU A 63 -0.05 -6.58 -9.87
N LYS A 64 0.29 -6.00 -11.02
CA LYS A 64 0.76 -6.77 -12.18
C LYS A 64 2.16 -7.36 -11.96
N ALA A 65 3.02 -6.67 -11.22
CA ALA A 65 4.38 -7.10 -10.92
C ALA A 65 4.43 -8.24 -9.88
N ASN A 66 3.41 -8.35 -9.02
CA ASN A 66 3.37 -9.33 -7.94
C ASN A 66 2.34 -10.42 -8.21
N ARG A 67 2.72 -11.69 -8.05
CA ARG A 67 1.80 -12.84 -8.26
C ARG A 67 0.79 -13.04 -7.13
N GLY A 68 0.91 -12.28 -6.05
CA GLY A 68 0.08 -12.38 -4.86
C GLY A 68 -1.13 -11.47 -4.82
N LYS A 69 -1.89 -11.57 -3.73
CA LYS A 69 -2.96 -10.61 -3.42
C LYS A 69 -2.42 -9.43 -2.66
N ILE A 70 -2.91 -8.25 -3.02
CA ILE A 70 -2.47 -6.98 -2.45
C ILE A 70 -3.63 -6.32 -1.71
N CYS A 71 -3.32 -5.85 -0.51
CA CYS A 71 -4.18 -4.97 0.25
C CYS A 71 -3.37 -3.79 0.80
N LEU A 72 -4.04 -2.67 0.96
CA LEU A 72 -3.50 -1.45 1.50
C LEU A 72 -4.54 -0.80 2.41
N GLY A 73 -4.07 -0.12 3.44
CA GLY A 73 -4.93 0.66 4.30
C GLY A 73 -4.23 1.87 4.85
N PHE A 74 -4.91 3.02 4.82
CA PHE A 74 -4.51 4.17 5.62
C PHE A 74 -5.26 4.11 6.94
N ILE A 75 -4.49 3.87 8.01
CA ILE A 75 -5.00 3.62 9.35
C ILE A 75 -4.13 4.40 10.34
N LYS A 76 -4.74 5.20 11.20
CA LYS A 76 -4.03 5.94 12.27
C LYS A 76 -2.77 6.66 11.76
N ASN A 77 -2.89 7.38 10.64
CA ASN A 77 -1.80 8.15 10.05
C ASN A 77 -0.59 7.32 9.59
N GLN A 78 -0.83 6.08 9.18
CA GLN A 78 0.14 5.16 8.59
C GLN A 78 -0.45 4.51 7.34
N LEU A 79 0.41 4.21 6.37
CA LEU A 79 0.08 3.30 5.28
C LEU A 79 0.52 1.89 5.69
N HIS A 80 -0.44 0.98 5.71
CA HIS A 80 -0.21 -0.45 5.84
C HIS A 80 -0.34 -1.08 4.46
N VAL A 81 0.61 -1.94 4.10
CA VAL A 81 0.59 -2.71 2.86
C VAL A 81 0.71 -4.18 3.23
N GLY A 82 -0.17 -5.01 2.68
CA GLY A 82 -0.10 -6.46 2.79
C GLY A 82 0.03 -7.08 1.41
N VAL A 83 1.02 -7.95 1.26
CA VAL A 83 1.25 -8.77 0.06
C VAL A 83 1.13 -10.23 0.48
N ASN A 84 0.25 -10.97 -0.18
CA ASN A 84 0.06 -12.41 0.06
C ASN A 84 0.36 -13.17 -1.22
N ASP A 85 1.62 -13.55 -1.37
CA ASP A 85 2.20 -14.32 -2.47
C ASP A 85 2.82 -15.66 -1.98
N ALA A 86 2.51 -16.06 -0.75
CA ALA A 86 3.08 -17.23 -0.05
C ALA A 86 4.60 -17.17 0.15
N LYS A 87 5.20 -15.96 0.18
CA LYS A 87 6.59 -15.74 0.56
C LYS A 87 6.69 -15.31 2.04
N ASP A 88 7.70 -15.83 2.73
CA ASP A 88 8.13 -15.34 4.05
C ASP A 88 9.14 -14.21 3.85
N TYR A 89 8.65 -12.96 3.89
CA TYR A 89 9.47 -11.77 3.67
C TYR A 89 10.39 -11.48 4.86
N LEU A 90 11.60 -10.99 4.56
CA LEU A 90 12.60 -10.56 5.55
C LEU A 90 13.08 -11.67 6.51
N GLU A 91 12.87 -12.93 6.14
CA GLU A 91 13.31 -14.08 6.93
C GLU A 91 14.47 -14.82 6.25
N LEU A 92 15.64 -14.81 6.91
CA LEU A 92 16.75 -15.67 6.54
C LEU A 92 16.63 -17.01 7.27
N LYS A 93 16.75 -18.12 6.52
CA LYS A 93 16.69 -19.47 7.11
C LYS A 93 18.06 -19.86 7.68
N PHE A 94 18.29 -19.56 8.96
CA PHE A 94 19.54 -19.90 9.68
C PHE A 94 19.79 -21.40 9.92
N LYS A 95 18.98 -22.30 9.33
CA LYS A 95 19.18 -23.76 9.43
C LYS A 95 20.35 -24.25 8.57
N LYS A 96 20.85 -23.42 7.65
CA LYS A 96 22.01 -23.68 6.79
C LYS A 96 22.89 -22.43 6.75
N PRO A 97 24.18 -22.56 6.41
CA PRO A 97 25.02 -21.39 6.12
C PRO A 97 24.38 -20.53 5.02
N ILE A 98 24.35 -19.22 5.26
CA ILE A 98 23.81 -18.23 4.32
C ILE A 98 24.67 -18.22 3.05
N ASN A 99 24.02 -18.30 1.89
CA ASN A 99 24.67 -18.19 0.58
C ASN A 99 24.30 -16.87 -0.13
N ARG A 100 24.78 -16.69 -1.36
CA ARG A 100 24.50 -15.47 -2.14
C ARG A 100 23.03 -15.37 -2.53
N GLU A 101 22.39 -16.50 -2.80
CA GLU A 101 20.99 -16.56 -3.19
C GLU A 101 20.07 -16.11 -2.04
N ASP A 102 20.36 -16.51 -0.81
CA ASP A 102 19.65 -16.06 0.40
C ASP A 102 19.75 -14.54 0.58
N LEU A 103 20.95 -13.97 0.34
CA LEU A 103 21.16 -12.53 0.38
C LEU A 103 20.42 -11.81 -0.75
N GLN A 104 20.37 -12.39 -1.95
CA GLN A 104 19.62 -11.82 -3.06
C GLN A 104 18.12 -11.79 -2.75
N TYR A 105 17.55 -12.85 -2.18
CA TYR A 105 16.14 -12.84 -1.77
C TYR A 105 15.82 -11.75 -0.75
N LEU A 106 16.75 -11.48 0.17
CA LEU A 106 16.60 -10.41 1.15
C LEU A 106 16.71 -9.02 0.49
N ILE A 107 17.60 -8.85 -0.48
CA ILE A 107 17.70 -7.62 -1.28
C ILE A 107 16.39 -7.38 -2.03
N ASP A 108 15.85 -8.40 -2.70
CA ASP A 108 14.58 -8.32 -3.42
C ASP A 108 13.42 -7.91 -2.48
N ASP A 109 13.44 -8.38 -1.22
CA ASP A 109 12.46 -7.97 -0.19
C ASP A 109 12.56 -6.48 0.14
N PHE A 110 13.78 -5.93 0.23
CA PHE A 110 13.98 -4.49 0.45
C PHE A 110 13.64 -3.65 -0.80
N GLU A 111 13.86 -4.19 -1.99
CA GLU A 111 13.43 -3.56 -3.24
C GLU A 111 11.91 -3.43 -3.30
N LEU A 112 11.15 -4.41 -2.81
CA LEU A 112 9.69 -4.31 -2.70
C LEU A 112 9.27 -3.09 -1.86
N ILE A 113 9.92 -2.87 -0.71
CA ILE A 113 9.63 -1.73 0.17
C ILE A 113 9.98 -0.42 -0.54
N SER A 114 11.12 -0.36 -1.24
CA SER A 114 11.55 0.80 -2.01
C SER A 114 10.55 1.13 -3.12
N ASN A 115 10.12 0.12 -3.87
CA ASN A 115 9.11 0.25 -4.91
C ASN A 115 7.79 0.79 -4.34
N ILE A 116 7.35 0.34 -3.16
CA ILE A 116 6.15 0.89 -2.49
C ILE A 116 6.31 2.39 -2.19
N ILE A 117 7.48 2.80 -1.70
CA ILE A 117 7.77 4.21 -1.38
C ILE A 117 7.74 5.06 -2.65
N ASP A 118 8.35 4.58 -3.73
CA ASP A 118 8.46 5.30 -5.00
C ASP A 118 7.14 5.32 -5.77
N GLU A 119 6.47 4.18 -5.87
CA GLU A 119 5.17 4.04 -6.51
C GLU A 119 4.06 4.76 -5.73
N PHE A 120 4.11 4.83 -4.40
CA PHE A 120 3.13 5.66 -3.67
C PHE A 120 3.60 7.08 -3.42
N ARG A 121 4.81 7.44 -3.87
CA ARG A 121 5.35 8.80 -3.80
C ARG A 121 5.26 9.35 -2.37
N LEU A 122 5.61 8.50 -1.40
CA LEU A 122 5.41 8.77 0.02
C LEU A 122 6.30 9.91 0.53
N TYR A 123 7.32 10.29 -0.24
CA TYR A 123 8.21 11.44 -0.01
C TYR A 123 7.64 12.78 -0.53
N THR A 124 6.43 12.81 -1.06
CA THR A 124 5.85 14.06 -1.57
C THR A 124 5.31 14.96 -0.44
N PRO A 125 5.18 16.28 -0.65
CA PRO A 125 4.63 17.21 0.34
C PRO A 125 3.19 16.92 0.78
N LYS A 126 2.50 15.98 0.12
CA LYS A 126 1.21 15.44 0.54
C LYS A 126 1.30 14.70 1.88
N PHE A 127 2.44 14.04 2.12
CA PHE A 127 2.69 13.19 3.29
C PHE A 127 3.72 13.77 4.25
N MET A 128 4.51 14.76 3.79
CA MET A 128 5.57 15.41 4.56
C MET A 128 5.17 16.85 4.95
N LYS A 129 5.69 17.35 6.07
CA LYS A 129 5.61 18.77 6.44
C LYS A 129 6.45 19.59 5.46
N ARG A 130 6.01 20.81 5.11
CA ARG A 130 6.88 21.73 4.36
C ARG A 130 8.02 22.17 5.27
N LYS A 131 9.25 22.19 4.77
CA LYS A 131 10.37 22.84 5.48
C LYS A 131 9.99 24.31 5.70
N GLY A 132 9.70 24.70 6.96
CA GLY A 132 9.33 26.06 7.35
C GLY A 132 8.06 26.19 8.21
N GLU A 133 7.27 25.13 8.37
CA GLU A 133 6.08 25.15 9.23
C GLU A 133 6.44 24.60 10.63
N ALA A 134 6.85 25.51 11.52
CA ALA A 134 6.97 25.28 12.97
C ALA A 134 5.57 25.25 13.61
#